data_AF-A0A9D1DX09-F1
#
_entry.id   AF-A0A9D1DX09-F1
#
_cell.length_a   1.000
_cell.length_b   1.000
_cell.length_c   1.000
_cell.angle_alpha   90.00
_cell.angle_beta   90.00
_cell.angle_gamma   90.00
#
_symmetry.space_group_name_H-M   'P 1'
#
loop_
_entity.id
_entity.type
_entity.pdbx_description
1 polymer ?
#
loop_
_entity_poly.entity_id
_entity_poly.type
_entity_poly.pdbx_seq_one_letter_code
_entity_poly.pdbx_strand_id
1 'polypeptide(L)'
;MTNAASPAKRKGSVAAKIKKWTPIYLMMLPGALYLLINNYIPMFGLVIAFKQIDFQKGIFESPWIGFQNFQFLFQTKDAFVITRNTLLYNIAFIILNTVIGIVFAIFICDITWKAGKKVYQSAILFPYLMSWVIVGYIIYAIFSMQYGIANKSILPAFGMEPLMWY
;
A
#
# COMPACT_ATOMS: atom_id res chain seq x y z
N MET A 1 -21.76 -43.70 -56.29
CA MET A 1 -21.19 -42.33 -56.26
C MET A 1 -21.50 -41.75 -54.88
N THR A 2 -20.82 -42.19 -53.81
CA THR A 2 -19.58 -41.64 -53.22
C THR A 2 -19.60 -40.14 -52.91
N ASN A 3 -19.20 -39.83 -51.67
CA ASN A 3 -18.82 -38.54 -51.05
C ASN A 3 -19.90 -37.84 -50.21
N ALA A 4 -19.61 -37.38 -48.99
CA ALA A 4 -18.39 -37.46 -48.19
C ALA A 4 -18.77 -37.26 -46.71
N ALA A 5 -18.29 -38.15 -45.84
CA ALA A 5 -18.35 -37.94 -44.40
C ALA A 5 -17.50 -36.72 -44.03
N SER A 6 -18.11 -35.74 -43.37
CA SER A 6 -17.44 -34.55 -42.85
C SER A 6 -16.28 -34.95 -41.90
N PRO A 7 -15.09 -34.33 -41.99
CA PRO A 7 -13.95 -34.75 -41.18
C PRO A 7 -14.18 -34.37 -39.72
N ALA A 8 -14.13 -35.37 -38.83
CA ALA A 8 -14.17 -35.17 -37.39
C ALA A 8 -12.96 -34.31 -36.95
N LYS A 9 -13.21 -33.14 -36.35
CA LYS A 9 -12.17 -32.27 -35.78
C LYS A 9 -11.39 -33.05 -34.72
N ARG A 10 -10.16 -33.47 -35.03
CA ARG A 10 -9.21 -34.04 -34.05
C ARG A 10 -9.04 -33.05 -32.90
N LYS A 11 -9.49 -33.42 -31.69
CA LYS A 11 -9.14 -32.72 -30.44
C LYS A 11 -7.62 -32.73 -30.32
N GLY A 12 -6.98 -31.61 -30.65
CA GLY A 12 -5.53 -31.46 -30.48
C GLY A 12 -5.15 -31.75 -29.03
N SER A 13 -4.22 -32.70 -28.85
CA SER A 13 -3.73 -33.14 -27.53
C SER A 13 -3.27 -31.94 -26.70
N VAL A 14 -3.64 -31.92 -25.42
CA VAL A 14 -3.27 -30.87 -24.45
C VAL A 14 -1.75 -30.67 -24.41
N ALA A 15 -0.97 -31.74 -24.63
CA ALA A 15 0.49 -31.69 -24.72
C ALA A 15 1.01 -30.83 -25.89
N ALA A 16 0.33 -30.86 -27.05
CA ALA A 16 0.70 -30.03 -28.20
C ALA A 16 0.38 -28.55 -27.96
N LYS A 17 -0.66 -28.25 -27.17
CA LYS A 17 -0.94 -26.89 -26.71
C LYS A 17 0.13 -26.43 -25.70
N ILE A 18 0.50 -27.23 -24.70
CA ILE A 18 1.53 -26.83 -23.73
C ILE A 18 2.87 -26.54 -24.41
N LYS A 19 3.29 -27.36 -25.39
CA LYS A 19 4.52 -27.15 -26.15
C LYS A 19 4.53 -25.84 -26.96
N LYS A 20 3.37 -25.42 -27.48
CA LYS A 20 3.22 -24.15 -28.20
C LYS A 20 3.33 -22.93 -27.28
N TRP A 21 2.97 -23.07 -26.00
CA TRP A 21 2.97 -21.97 -25.02
C TRP A 21 4.17 -22.03 -24.06
N THR A 22 5.07 -23.00 -24.22
CA THR A 22 6.32 -23.13 -23.43
C THR A 22 7.15 -21.85 -23.38
N PRO A 23 7.34 -21.09 -24.47
CA PRO A 23 8.08 -19.83 -24.41
C PRO A 23 7.44 -18.79 -23.48
N ILE A 24 6.11 -18.74 -23.43
CA ILE A 24 5.34 -17.82 -22.58
C ILE A 24 5.49 -18.23 -21.10
N TYR A 25 5.42 -19.52 -20.80
CA TYR A 25 5.67 -20.02 -19.45
C TYR A 25 7.09 -19.74 -18.98
N LEU A 26 8.08 -19.86 -19.87
CA LEU A 26 9.48 -19.57 -19.55
C LEU A 26 9.71 -18.09 -19.23
N MET A 27 9.05 -17.17 -19.97
CA MET A 27 9.10 -15.72 -19.69
C MET A 27 8.38 -15.35 -18.39
N MET A 28 7.30 -16.05 -18.03
CA MET A 28 6.58 -15.84 -16.78
C MET A 28 7.36 -16.35 -15.55
N LEU A 29 8.14 -17.42 -15.73
CA LEU A 29 8.85 -18.13 -14.67
C LEU A 29 9.70 -17.23 -13.74
N PRO A 30 10.56 -16.31 -14.23
CA PRO A 30 11.33 -15.43 -13.33
C PRO A 30 10.45 -14.49 -12.50
N GLY A 31 9.38 -13.95 -13.08
CA GLY A 31 8.43 -13.09 -12.35
C GLY A 31 7.63 -13.87 -11.30
N ALA A 32 7.18 -15.08 -11.66
CA ALA A 32 6.47 -15.96 -10.74
C ALA A 32 7.36 -16.42 -9.58
N LEU A 33 8.62 -16.80 -9.86
CA LEU A 33 9.59 -17.16 -8.81
C LEU A 33 9.88 -15.99 -7.88
N TYR A 34 10.06 -14.79 -8.41
CA TYR A 34 10.26 -13.60 -7.60
C TYR A 34 9.06 -13.33 -6.67
N LEU A 35 7.83 -13.43 -7.19
CA LEU A 35 6.62 -13.29 -6.38
C LEU A 35 6.53 -14.37 -5.30
N LEU A 36 6.83 -15.61 -5.63
CA LEU A 36 6.79 -16.71 -4.67
C LEU A 36 7.80 -16.48 -3.54
N ILE A 37 9.05 -16.17 -3.89
CA ILE A 37 10.12 -16.00 -2.90
C ILE A 37 9.90 -14.76 -2.03
N ASN A 38 9.57 -13.61 -2.63
CA ASN A 38 9.50 -12.36 -1.87
C ASN A 38 8.12 -12.07 -1.25
N ASN A 39 7.02 -12.56 -1.83
CA ASN A 39 5.67 -12.24 -1.33
C ASN A 39 5.00 -13.44 -0.65
N TYR A 40 5.21 -14.67 -1.14
CA TYR A 40 4.56 -15.86 -0.56
C TYR A 40 5.35 -16.49 0.60
N ILE A 41 6.67 -16.60 0.51
CA ILE A 41 7.47 -17.16 1.61
C ILE A 41 7.28 -16.36 2.92
N PRO A 42 7.32 -15.01 2.93
CA PRO A 42 7.08 -14.27 4.17
C PRO A 42 5.70 -14.49 4.79
N MET A 43 4.67 -14.82 3.98
CA MET A 43 3.34 -15.16 4.50
C MET A 43 3.33 -16.44 5.34
N PHE A 44 4.34 -17.31 5.23
CA PHE A 44 4.50 -18.44 6.16
C PHE A 44 4.66 -17.95 7.61
N GLY A 45 5.18 -16.73 7.81
CA GLY A 45 5.26 -16.07 9.11
C GLY A 45 3.90 -15.83 9.77
N LEU A 46 2.77 -15.90 9.06
CA LEU A 46 1.44 -15.78 9.65
C LEU A 46 1.14 -16.89 10.67
N VAL A 47 1.84 -18.02 10.60
CA VAL A 47 1.76 -19.10 11.59
C VAL A 47 2.12 -18.63 13.01
N ILE A 48 2.95 -17.59 13.12
CA ILE A 48 3.34 -16.97 14.40
C ILE A 48 2.11 -16.51 15.20
N ALA A 49 1.07 -16.00 14.52
CA ALA A 49 -0.13 -15.52 15.19
C ALA A 49 -0.89 -16.64 15.96
N PHE A 50 -0.65 -17.90 15.61
CA PHE A 50 -1.28 -19.08 16.23
C PHE A 50 -0.40 -19.80 17.26
N LYS A 51 0.83 -19.31 17.47
CA LYS A 51 1.80 -19.88 18.39
C LYS A 51 2.12 -18.92 19.53
N GLN A 52 2.47 -19.47 20.69
CA GLN A 52 3.04 -18.69 21.78
C GLN A 52 4.56 -18.65 21.57
N ILE A 53 5.05 -17.62 20.89
CA ILE A 53 6.48 -17.54 20.58
C ILE A 53 7.30 -17.40 21.85
N ASP A 54 8.21 -18.36 22.02
CA ASP A 54 9.36 -18.22 22.89
C ASP A 54 10.59 -18.01 22.01
N PHE A 55 11.20 -16.82 22.07
CA PHE A 55 12.37 -16.46 21.26
C PHE A 55 13.57 -17.37 21.53
N GLN A 56 13.61 -18.07 22.67
CA GLN A 56 14.67 -19.03 22.99
C GLN A 56 14.49 -20.39 22.29
N LYS A 57 13.24 -20.81 22.02
CA LYS A 57 12.90 -22.10 21.40
C LYS A 57 12.66 -21.99 19.89
N GLY A 58 12.46 -20.78 19.39
CA GLY A 58 12.21 -20.52 17.97
C GLY A 58 10.77 -20.80 17.53
N ILE A 59 10.45 -20.38 16.30
CA ILE A 59 9.07 -20.37 15.76
C ILE A 59 8.50 -21.79 15.61
N PHE A 60 9.35 -22.78 15.33
CA PHE A 60 8.90 -24.15 15.05
C PHE A 60 8.61 -24.95 16.32
N GLU A 61 9.40 -24.79 17.39
CA GLU A 61 9.23 -25.52 18.67
C GLU A 61 8.27 -24.84 19.65
N SER A 62 7.91 -23.57 19.39
CA SER A 62 6.94 -22.83 20.19
C SER A 62 5.55 -23.51 20.18
N PRO A 63 4.86 -23.61 21.35
CA PRO A 63 3.60 -24.32 21.46
C PRO A 63 2.48 -23.64 20.65
N TRP A 64 1.62 -24.47 20.05
CA TRP A 64 0.46 -24.02 19.29
C TRP A 64 -0.69 -23.68 20.23
N ILE A 65 -1.11 -22.41 20.21
CA ILE A 65 -2.16 -21.88 21.10
C ILE A 65 -3.43 -21.46 20.34
N GLY A 66 -3.47 -21.68 19.02
CA GLY A 66 -4.64 -21.40 18.19
C GLY A 66 -5.05 -19.93 18.25
N PHE A 67 -6.28 -19.66 18.70
CA PHE A 67 -6.86 -18.31 18.68
C PHE A 67 -6.64 -17.49 19.95
N GLN A 68 -5.87 -17.98 20.93
CA GLN A 68 -5.67 -17.29 22.21
C GLN A 68 -5.08 -15.88 22.04
N ASN A 69 -4.12 -15.70 21.13
CA ASN A 69 -3.54 -14.39 20.81
C ASN A 69 -4.60 -13.40 20.28
N PHE A 70 -5.53 -13.88 19.45
CA PHE A 70 -6.63 -13.07 18.91
C PHE A 70 -7.64 -12.72 20.01
N GLN A 71 -7.99 -13.66 20.86
CA GLN A 71 -8.89 -13.39 22.00
C GLN A 71 -8.31 -12.32 22.93
N PHE A 72 -7.01 -12.41 23.26
CA PHE A 72 -6.30 -11.39 24.04
C PHE A 72 -6.31 -10.02 23.34
N LEU A 73 -6.04 -9.99 22.04
CA LEU A 73 -6.09 -8.76 21.24
C LEU A 73 -7.47 -8.10 21.33
N PHE A 74 -8.55 -8.86 21.09
CA PHE A 74 -9.92 -8.31 21.09
C PHE A 74 -10.49 -8.00 22.48
N GLN A 75 -9.93 -8.58 23.55
CA GLN A 75 -10.27 -8.20 24.93
C GLN A 75 -9.67 -6.83 25.31
N THR A 76 -8.61 -6.42 24.64
CA THR A 76 -7.95 -5.14 24.91
C THR A 76 -8.68 -4.00 24.19
N LYS A 77 -8.94 -2.90 24.91
CA LYS A 77 -9.60 -1.71 24.33
C LYS A 77 -8.82 -1.12 23.15
N ASP A 78 -7.49 -1.28 23.17
CA ASP A 78 -6.59 -0.73 22.16
C ASP A 78 -6.84 -1.31 20.77
N ALA A 79 -7.17 -2.60 20.65
CA ALA A 79 -7.42 -3.23 19.35
C ALA A 79 -8.62 -2.60 18.64
N PHE A 80 -9.68 -2.29 19.39
CA PHE A 80 -10.85 -1.60 18.85
C PHE A 80 -10.52 -0.16 18.48
N VAL A 81 -9.77 0.58 19.31
CA VAL A 81 -9.36 1.95 19.02
C VAL A 81 -8.48 2.03 17.78
N ILE A 82 -7.47 1.16 17.67
CA ILE A 82 -6.56 1.11 16.52
C ILE A 82 -7.37 0.78 15.26
N THR A 83 -8.20 -0.26 15.30
CA THR A 83 -8.99 -0.69 14.13
C THR A 83 -9.96 0.41 13.68
N ARG A 84 -10.66 1.05 14.62
CA ARG A 84 -11.56 2.17 14.34
C ARG A 84 -10.81 3.33 13.72
N ASN A 85 -9.70 3.75 14.32
CA ASN A 85 -8.92 4.89 13.84
C ASN A 85 -8.34 4.60 12.45
N THR A 86 -7.77 3.42 12.22
CA THR A 86 -7.27 3.00 10.91
C THR A 86 -8.39 3.02 9.87
N LEU A 87 -9.56 2.48 10.18
CA LEU A 87 -10.68 2.46 9.24
C LEU A 87 -11.20 3.87 8.93
N LEU A 88 -11.42 4.68 9.97
CA LEU A 88 -11.91 6.06 9.81
C LEU A 88 -10.91 6.93 9.04
N TYR A 89 -9.62 6.83 9.33
CA TYR A 89 -8.58 7.56 8.58
C TYR A 89 -8.50 7.11 7.13
N ASN A 90 -8.59 5.81 6.84
CA ASN A 90 -8.59 5.34 5.46
C ASN A 90 -9.80 5.85 4.68
N ILE A 91 -11.00 5.82 5.28
CA ILE A 91 -12.21 6.35 4.65
C ILE A 91 -12.07 7.85 4.40
N ALA A 92 -11.63 8.60 5.42
CA ALA A 92 -11.39 10.04 5.30
C ALA A 92 -10.36 10.34 4.20
N PHE A 93 -9.25 9.60 4.13
CA PHE A 93 -8.22 9.76 3.12
C PHE A 93 -8.71 9.44 1.72
N ILE A 94 -9.52 8.39 1.53
CA ILE A 94 -10.09 8.09 0.21
C ILE A 94 -10.97 9.24 -0.26
N ILE A 95 -11.86 9.74 0.61
CA ILE A 95 -12.77 10.84 0.26
C ILE A 95 -11.98 12.12 -0.01
N LEU A 96 -11.10 12.52 0.91
CA LEU A 96 -10.31 13.75 0.79
C LEU A 96 -9.38 13.70 -0.43
N ASN A 97 -8.62 12.61 -0.63
CA ASN A 97 -7.73 12.49 -1.80
C ASN A 97 -8.52 12.55 -3.11
N THR A 98 -9.71 11.94 -3.15
CA THR A 98 -10.55 11.97 -4.36
C THR A 98 -11.09 13.38 -4.61
N VAL A 99 -11.67 14.02 -3.60
CA VAL A 99 -12.25 15.37 -3.74
C VAL A 99 -11.15 16.38 -4.10
N ILE A 100 -10.05 16.39 -3.36
CA ILE A 100 -8.91 17.28 -3.61
C ILE A 100 -8.31 17.00 -4.99
N GLY A 101 -8.14 15.72 -5.36
CA GLY A 101 -7.64 15.32 -6.67
C GLY A 101 -8.52 15.83 -7.82
N ILE A 102 -9.84 15.72 -7.70
CA ILE A 102 -10.80 16.25 -8.69
C ILE A 102 -10.71 17.78 -8.77
N VAL A 103 -10.68 18.47 -7.62
CA VAL A 103 -10.57 19.94 -7.56
C VAL A 103 -9.31 20.42 -8.27
N PHE A 104 -8.15 19.84 -7.96
CA PHE A 104 -6.91 20.18 -8.64
C PHE A 104 -6.93 19.80 -10.13
N ALA A 105 -7.54 18.68 -10.50
CA ALA A 105 -7.68 18.29 -11.90
C ALA A 105 -8.52 19.32 -12.68
N ILE A 106 -9.61 19.83 -12.10
CA ILE A 106 -10.44 20.88 -12.70
C ILE A 106 -9.62 22.17 -12.83
N PHE A 107 -8.94 22.61 -11.78
CA PHE A 107 -8.10 23.83 -11.82
C PHE A 107 -7.02 23.74 -12.90
N ILE A 108 -6.35 22.60 -13.04
CA ILE A 108 -5.35 22.40 -14.09
C ILE A 108 -6.00 22.35 -15.47
N CYS A 109 -7.21 21.79 -15.58
CA CYS A 109 -7.92 21.70 -16.85
C CYS A 109 -8.28 23.08 -17.40
N ASP A 110 -8.73 23.99 -16.52
CA ASP A 110 -9.18 25.34 -16.83
C ASP A 110 -8.05 26.29 -17.27
N ILE A 111 -6.79 25.91 -17.01
CA ILE A 111 -5.62 26.67 -17.47
C ILE A 111 -5.51 26.57 -18.99
N THR A 112 -5.73 27.71 -19.65
CA THR A 112 -5.66 27.85 -21.12
C THR A 112 -4.22 27.85 -21.65
N TRP A 113 -3.23 28.27 -20.84
CA TRP A 113 -1.82 28.30 -21.27
C TRP A 113 -1.11 26.95 -21.06
N LYS A 114 -0.64 26.36 -22.16
CA LYS A 114 0.03 25.04 -22.18
C LYS A 114 1.28 24.96 -21.28
N ALA A 115 2.08 26.02 -21.20
CA ALA A 115 3.27 26.02 -20.34
C ALA A 115 2.90 26.03 -18.86
N GLY A 116 1.90 26.84 -18.48
CA GLY A 116 1.36 26.87 -17.12
C GLY A 116 0.88 25.50 -16.66
N LYS A 117 0.03 24.83 -17.48
CA LYS A 117 -0.46 23.47 -17.19
C LYS A 117 0.68 22.48 -16.87
N LYS A 118 1.77 22.52 -17.64
CA LYS A 118 2.94 21.63 -17.41
C LYS A 118 3.65 21.93 -16.09
N VAL A 119 3.83 23.21 -15.76
CA VAL A 119 4.47 23.63 -14.50
C VAL A 119 3.64 23.18 -13.29
N TYR A 120 2.33 23.41 -13.29
CA TYR A 120 1.46 23.01 -12.17
C TYR A 120 1.40 21.48 -12.00
N GLN A 121 1.37 20.72 -13.10
CA GLN A 121 1.44 19.26 -13.03
C GLN A 121 2.76 18.77 -12.41
N SER A 122 3.89 19.34 -12.82
CA SER A 122 5.19 19.01 -12.22
C SER A 122 5.27 19.39 -10.74
N ALA A 123 4.70 20.53 -10.34
CA ALA A 123 4.67 20.96 -8.95
C ALA A 123 3.85 20.01 -8.05
N ILE A 124 2.71 19.50 -8.53
CA ILE A 124 1.89 18.53 -7.79
C ILE A 124 2.58 17.16 -7.72
N LEU A 125 3.40 16.80 -8.70
CA LEU A 125 4.17 15.55 -8.67
C LEU A 125 5.36 15.61 -7.71
N PHE A 126 5.91 16.81 -7.46
CA PHE A 126 7.13 16.99 -6.67
C PHE A 126 7.10 16.32 -5.29
N PRO A 127 6.03 16.42 -4.47
CA PRO A 127 5.97 15.76 -3.17
C PRO A 127 6.05 14.23 -3.25
N TYR A 128 5.54 13.63 -4.32
CA TYR A 128 5.58 12.17 -4.51
C TYR A 128 6.97 11.64 -4.83
N LEU A 129 7.90 12.50 -5.24
CA LEU A 129 9.31 12.14 -5.47
C LEU A 129 10.11 12.12 -4.17
N MET A 130 9.61 12.75 -3.11
CA MET A 130 10.30 12.84 -1.83
C MET A 130 10.04 11.58 -0.99
N SER A 131 11.07 11.10 -0.29
CA SER A 131 10.92 10.01 0.68
C SER A 131 10.06 10.46 1.87
N TRP A 132 9.22 9.57 2.37
CA TRP A 132 8.40 9.80 3.57
C TRP A 132 9.24 10.21 4.79
N VAL A 133 10.50 9.77 4.88
CA VAL A 133 11.41 10.19 5.96
C VAL A 133 11.73 11.68 5.87
N ILE A 134 11.99 12.19 4.66
CA ILE A 134 12.30 13.61 4.44
C ILE A 134 11.06 14.47 4.70
N VAL A 135 9.90 14.02 4.21
CA VAL A 135 8.62 14.68 4.50
C VAL A 135 8.40 14.77 6.01
N GLY A 136 8.72 13.71 6.76
CA GLY A 136 8.71 13.69 8.22
C GLY A 136 9.60 14.77 8.83
N TYR A 137 10.84 14.93 8.35
CA TYR A 137 11.74 15.98 8.85
C TYR A 137 11.26 17.39 8.52
N ILE A 138 10.64 17.61 7.35
CA ILE A 138 10.07 18.91 6.98
C ILE A 138 8.92 19.27 7.93
N ILE A 139 7.99 18.33 8.15
CA ILE A 139 6.88 18.52 9.09
C ILE A 139 7.42 18.78 10.50
N TYR A 140 8.40 17.98 10.95
CA TYR A 140 9.04 18.19 12.24
C TYR A 140 9.68 19.59 12.32
N ALA A 141 10.41 20.04 11.30
CA ALA A 141 11.02 21.37 11.30
C ALA A 141 9.97 22.48 11.40
N ILE A 142 8.84 22.36 10.69
CA ILE A 142 7.74 23.34 10.70
C ILE A 142 7.04 23.40 12.07
N PHE A 143 6.78 22.24 12.68
CA PHE A 143 6.04 22.11 13.94
C PHE A 143 6.95 21.99 15.18
N SER A 144 8.27 22.08 15.01
CA SER A 144 9.21 21.97 16.13
C SER A 144 9.00 23.10 17.15
N MET A 145 9.20 22.80 18.43
CA MET A 145 8.88 23.77 19.47
C MET A 145 9.85 24.94 19.57
N GLN A 146 11.14 24.65 19.43
CA GLN A 146 12.17 25.65 19.65
C GLN A 146 12.35 26.59 18.46
N TYR A 147 12.17 26.08 17.23
CA TYR A 147 12.49 26.81 15.99
C TYR A 147 11.41 26.68 14.90
N GLY A 148 10.27 26.04 15.19
CA GLY A 148 9.25 25.79 14.20
C GLY A 148 8.50 27.04 13.80
N ILE A 149 8.34 27.23 12.50
CA ILE A 149 7.65 28.37 11.89
C ILE A 149 6.20 28.46 12.43
N ALA A 150 5.55 27.33 12.70
CA ALA A 150 4.22 27.29 13.27
C ALA A 150 4.16 27.93 14.67
N ASN A 151 5.05 27.53 15.58
CA ASN A 151 5.04 27.98 16.98
C ASN A 151 5.65 29.37 17.20
N LYS A 152 6.60 29.80 16.35
CA LYS A 152 7.32 31.07 16.52
C LYS A 152 6.74 32.23 15.71
N SER A 153 6.18 31.95 14.53
CA SER A 153 5.75 33.01 13.60
C SER A 153 4.24 33.01 13.39
N ILE A 154 3.62 31.84 13.27
CA ILE A 154 2.19 31.74 12.94
C ILE A 154 1.34 31.89 14.21
N LEU A 155 1.52 31.05 15.22
CA LEU A 155 0.70 31.10 16.45
C LEU A 155 0.77 32.46 17.16
N PRO A 156 1.95 33.09 17.35
CA PRO A 156 2.03 34.41 17.99
C PRO A 156 1.42 35.53 17.15
N ALA A 157 1.46 35.43 15.82
CA ALA A 157 0.79 36.38 14.93
C ALA A 157 -0.75 36.33 15.05
N PHE A 158 -1.30 35.19 15.52
CA PHE A 158 -2.72 35.02 15.85
C PHE A 158 -3.00 35.15 17.36
N GLY A 159 -2.02 35.57 18.17
CA GLY A 159 -2.17 35.75 19.62
C GLY A 159 -2.34 34.45 20.43
N MET A 160 -1.98 33.30 19.84
CA MET A 160 -2.07 31.99 20.49
C MET A 160 -0.73 31.59 21.10
N GLU A 161 -0.78 30.92 22.26
CA GLU A 161 0.41 30.38 22.91
C GLU A 161 1.01 29.21 22.10
N PRO A 162 2.33 29.01 22.14
CA PRO A 162 2.99 27.89 21.47
C PRO A 162 2.43 26.55 21.94
N LEU A 163 1.99 25.71 21.01
CA LEU A 163 1.43 24.39 21.31
C LEU A 163 2.52 23.31 21.33
N MET A 164 2.43 22.40 22.30
CA MET A 164 3.26 21.20 22.40
C MET A 164 2.66 20.12 21.47
N TRP A 165 3.12 20.06 20.21
CA TRP A 165 2.60 19.13 19.20
C TRP A 165 3.06 17.68 19.41
N TYR A 166 4.20 17.50 20.08
CA TYR A 166 4.85 16.24 20.41
C TYR A 166 5.44 16.32 21.82
#